data_AF-A0A358HWM1-F1
#
_entry.id   AF-A0A358HWM1-F1
#
_cell.length_a   1.000
_cell.length_b   1.000
_cell.length_c   1.000
_cell.angle_alpha   90.00
_cell.angle_beta   90.00
_cell.angle_gamma   90.00
#
_symmetry.space_group_name_H-M   'P 1'
#
loop_
_entity.id
_entity.type
_entity.pdbx_description
1 polymer ?
#
loop_
_entity_poly.entity_id
_entity_poly.type
_entity_poly.pdbx_seq_one_letter_code
_entity_poly.pdbx_strand_id
1 'polypeptide(L)'
;MRDNGQVTNREVLMKDKDILVSGTDTGGRIQFANKPFVDISGFDEDELIGAPHNTVRHRDMPKEAFANLWETIKSGLPWQGLVKNRSKNGDHYWV
;
A
#
# COMPACT_ATOMS: atom_id res chain seq x y z
N MET A 1 10.98 1.13 -11.79
CA MET A 1 9.84 0.94 -10.86
C MET A 1 10.18 -0.31 -10.08
N ARG A 2 10.01 -0.35 -8.75
CA ARG A 2 10.42 -1.51 -7.95
C ARG A 2 9.55 -2.71 -8.35
N ASP A 3 10.19 -3.80 -8.74
CA ASP A 3 9.50 -5.08 -8.91
C ASP A 3 9.33 -5.69 -7.52
N ASN A 4 8.08 -5.78 -7.06
CA ASN A 4 7.74 -6.35 -5.77
C ASN A 4 7.48 -7.87 -5.85
N GLY A 5 7.76 -8.50 -7.00
CA GLY A 5 7.63 -9.93 -7.21
C GLY A 5 6.41 -10.30 -8.05
N GLN A 6 6.12 -11.60 -8.11
CA GLN A 6 5.08 -12.16 -8.96
C GLN A 6 3.68 -11.63 -8.59
N VAL A 7 2.81 -11.52 -9.59
CA VAL A 7 1.40 -11.17 -9.43
C VAL A 7 0.52 -12.30 -9.94
N THR A 8 -0.49 -12.67 -9.17
CA THR A 8 -1.41 -13.78 -9.48
C THR A 8 -2.67 -13.32 -10.19
N ASN A 9 -2.94 -12.01 -10.20
CA ASN A 9 -4.19 -11.38 -10.63
C ASN A 9 -5.44 -11.84 -9.87
N ARG A 10 -5.30 -12.52 -8.73
CA ARG A 10 -6.42 -12.82 -7.84
C ARG A 10 -6.68 -11.62 -6.93
N GLU A 11 -7.93 -11.20 -6.85
CA GLU A 11 -8.37 -10.14 -5.93
C GLU A 11 -8.66 -10.73 -4.54
N VAL A 12 -8.19 -10.05 -3.50
CA VAL A 12 -8.53 -10.27 -2.10
C VAL A 12 -9.52 -9.18 -1.71
N LEU A 13 -10.75 -9.58 -1.42
CA LEU A 13 -11.81 -8.66 -1.02
C LEU A 13 -11.63 -8.26 0.45
N MET A 14 -11.76 -6.96 0.71
CA MET A 14 -11.88 -6.45 2.06
C MET A 14 -13.20 -6.92 2.68
N LYS A 15 -13.20 -7.15 4.00
CA LYS A 15 -14.44 -7.42 4.73
C LYS A 15 -15.19 -6.09 4.92
N ASP A 16 -16.52 -6.13 4.94
CA ASP A 16 -17.39 -4.94 4.97
C ASP A 16 -17.08 -3.90 6.06
N LYS A 17 -16.40 -4.28 7.14
CA LYS A 17 -16.06 -3.41 8.28
C LYS A 17 -14.56 -3.13 8.44
N ASP A 18 -13.73 -3.68 7.56
CA ASP A 18 -12.29 -3.47 7.63
C ASP A 18 -11.94 -2.10 7.07
N ILE A 19 -11.21 -1.32 7.86
CA ILE A 19 -10.57 -0.08 7.40
C ILE A 19 -9.07 -0.35 7.41
N LEU A 20 -8.42 -0.22 6.26
CA LEU A 20 -6.99 -0.43 6.13
C LEU A 20 -6.28 0.89 6.49
N VAL A 21 -5.44 0.87 7.52
CA VAL A 21 -4.76 2.08 7.99
C VAL A 21 -3.27 1.79 8.11
N SER A 22 -2.47 2.63 7.47
CA SER A 22 -1.02 2.67 7.62
C SER A 22 -0.56 4.10 7.80
N GLY A 23 0.41 4.34 8.69
CA GLY A 23 1.07 5.63 8.86
C GLY A 23 2.53 5.53 8.47
N THR A 24 3.07 6.58 7.86
CA THR A 24 4.48 6.65 7.45
C THR A 24 5.18 7.87 8.04
N ASP A 25 6.51 7.82 8.10
CA ASP A 25 7.31 9.03 8.22
C ASP A 25 7.28 9.87 6.92
N THR A 26 7.96 11.02 6.93
CA THR A 26 8.05 11.93 5.76
C THR A 26 8.88 11.34 4.61
N GLY A 27 9.66 10.29 4.86
CA GLY A 27 10.39 9.51 3.87
C GLY A 27 9.57 8.36 3.27
N GLY A 28 8.33 8.16 3.72
CA GLY A 28 7.45 7.09 3.26
C GLY A 28 7.78 5.71 3.86
N ARG A 29 8.50 5.65 4.99
CA ARG A 29 8.68 4.40 5.75
C ARG A 29 7.52 4.20 6.71
N ILE A 30 6.98 2.99 6.75
CA ILE A 30 5.83 2.66 7.59
C ILE A 30 6.26 2.73 9.07
N GLN A 31 5.53 3.51 9.87
CA GLN A 31 5.68 3.59 11.32
C GLN A 31 4.54 2.87 12.06
N PHE A 32 3.43 2.63 11.36
CA PHE A 32 2.24 2.02 11.92
C PHE A 32 1.46 1.31 10.81
N ALA A 33 0.94 0.12 11.11
CA ALA A 33 -0.03 -0.59 10.29
C ALA A 33 -1.05 -1.25 11.23
N ASN A 34 -2.34 -1.09 10.94
CA ASN A 34 -3.36 -1.74 11.75
C ASN A 34 -3.54 -3.22 11.35
N LYS A 35 -4.16 -4.01 12.24
CA LYS A 35 -4.35 -5.45 12.04
C LYS A 35 -5.02 -5.82 10.70
N PRO A 36 -6.09 -5.15 10.24
CA PRO A 36 -6.64 -5.40 8.91
C PRO A 36 -5.65 -5.20 7.76
N PHE A 37 -4.81 -4.15 7.81
CA PHE A 37 -3.78 -3.92 6.80
C PHE A 37 -2.73 -5.03 6.79
N VAL A 38 -2.24 -5.43 7.98
CA VAL A 38 -1.30 -6.55 8.13
C VAL A 38 -1.91 -7.82 7.51
N ASP A 39 -3.14 -8.15 7.89
CA ASP A 39 -3.83 -9.37 7.47
C ASP A 39 -4.04 -9.47 5.96
N ILE A 40 -4.53 -8.40 5.32
CA ILE A 40 -4.80 -8.43 3.88
C ILE A 40 -3.51 -8.36 3.04
N SER A 41 -2.48 -7.69 3.55
CA SER A 41 -1.19 -7.59 2.88
C SER A 41 -0.44 -8.92 2.89
N GLY A 42 -0.68 -9.78 3.90
CA GLY A 42 0.00 -11.05 4.08
C GLY A 42 1.47 -10.91 4.48
N PHE A 43 1.92 -9.71 4.83
CA PHE A 43 3.21 -9.47 5.46
C PHE A 43 3.04 -9.50 6.98
N ASP A 44 4.09 -9.91 7.68
CA ASP A 44 4.13 -9.77 9.13
C ASP A 44 4.35 -8.29 9.51
N GLU A 45 3.87 -7.89 10.68
CA GLU A 45 4.01 -6.50 11.16
C GLU A 45 5.50 -6.07 11.17
N ASP A 46 6.39 -6.94 11.63
CA ASP A 46 7.84 -6.69 11.66
C ASP A 46 8.46 -6.53 10.26
N GLU A 47 7.84 -7.09 9.21
CA GLU A 47 8.27 -6.88 7.83
C GLU A 47 7.77 -5.54 7.26
N LEU A 48 6.67 -5.01 7.81
CA LEU A 48 6.08 -3.76 7.38
C LEU A 48 6.71 -2.57 8.10
N ILE A 49 6.88 -2.64 9.42
CA ILE A 49 7.42 -1.53 10.21
C ILE A 49 8.86 -1.21 9.77
N GLY A 50 9.10 0.05 9.44
CA GLY A 50 10.36 0.55 8.89
C GLY A 50 10.55 0.31 7.39
N ALA A 51 9.75 -0.57 6.76
CA ALA A 51 9.81 -0.79 5.33
C ALA A 51 9.23 0.41 4.56
N PRO A 52 9.70 0.67 3.32
CA PRO A 52 9.08 1.69 2.48
C PRO A 52 7.65 1.25 2.12
N HIS A 53 6.69 2.19 2.15
CA HIS A 53 5.28 1.93 1.85
C HIS A 53 5.06 1.31 0.46
N ASN A 54 5.97 1.62 -0.48
CA ASN A 54 5.97 1.01 -1.81
C ASN A 54 6.20 -0.51 -1.83
N THR A 55 6.45 -1.17 -0.69
CA THR A 55 6.56 -2.63 -0.57
C THR A 55 5.27 -3.35 -0.98
N VAL A 56 4.10 -2.74 -0.69
CA VAL A 56 2.79 -3.27 -1.11
C VAL A 56 2.34 -2.76 -2.46
N ARG A 57 3.15 -1.99 -3.20
CA ARG A 57 2.72 -1.41 -4.48
C ARG A 57 2.52 -2.49 -5.54
N HIS A 58 1.39 -2.44 -6.25
CA HIS A 58 1.17 -3.26 -7.44
C HIS A 58 1.88 -2.67 -8.67
N ARG A 59 2.42 -3.53 -9.55
CA ARG A 59 3.16 -3.10 -10.76
C ARG A 59 2.29 -2.34 -11.78
N ASP A 60 1.00 -2.65 -11.81
CA ASP A 60 0.02 -2.00 -12.71
C ASP A 60 -0.27 -0.54 -12.31
N MET A 61 0.12 -0.11 -11.10
CA MET A 61 -0.14 1.26 -10.69
C MET A 61 0.75 2.24 -11.45
N PRO A 62 0.15 3.21 -12.18
CA PRO A 62 0.90 4.20 -12.95
C PRO A 62 1.82 5.03 -12.05
N LYS A 63 2.95 5.48 -12.59
CA LYS A 63 3.89 6.34 -11.81
C LYS A 63 3.26 7.70 -11.53
N GLU A 64 2.42 8.15 -12.43
CA GLU A 64 1.70 9.41 -12.46
C GLU A 64 0.77 9.54 -11.25
N ALA A 65 0.09 8.46 -10.85
CA ALA A 65 -0.74 8.44 -9.65
C ALA A 65 0.07 8.75 -8.38
N PHE A 66 1.26 8.15 -8.24
CA PHE A 66 2.13 8.43 -7.10
C PHE A 66 2.82 9.78 -7.19
N ALA A 67 3.15 10.25 -8.40
CA ALA A 67 3.68 11.60 -8.58
C ALA A 67 2.66 12.64 -8.09
N ASN A 68 1.39 12.48 -8.48
CA ASN A 68 0.30 13.32 -8.00
C ASN A 68 0.10 13.20 -6.48
N LEU A 69 0.11 11.99 -5.92
CA LEU A 69 0.07 11.78 -4.47
C LEU A 69 1.14 12.59 -3.74
N TRP A 70 2.40 12.46 -4.17
CA TRP A 70 3.51 13.14 -3.52
C TRP A 70 3.46 14.66 -3.68
N GLU A 71 3.03 15.15 -4.84
CA GLU A 71 2.82 16.58 -5.09
C GLU A 71 1.72 17.15 -4.16
N THR A 72 0.58 16.47 -4.06
CA THR A 72 -0.56 16.90 -3.23
C THR A 72 -0.22 16.89 -1.74
N ILE A 73 0.37 15.82 -1.21
CA ILE A 73 0.65 15.80 0.23
C ILE A 73 1.78 16.75 0.63
N LYS A 74 2.75 17.02 -0.26
CA LYS A 74 3.81 18.01 -0.03
C LYS A 74 3.30 19.45 -0.07
N SER A 75 2.17 19.71 -0.73
CA SER A 75 1.50 21.02 -0.68
C SER A 75 0.61 21.19 0.56
N GLY A 76 0.59 20.21 1.47
CA GLY A 76 -0.20 20.25 2.70
C GLY A 76 -1.68 19.90 2.50
N LEU A 77 -2.03 19.33 1.35
CA LEU A 77 -3.39 18.93 1.02
C LEU A 77 -3.59 17.41 1.18
N PRO A 78 -4.79 16.97 1.58
CA PRO A 78 -5.11 15.55 1.55
C PRO A 78 -5.18 15.05 0.11
N TRP A 79 -4.69 13.84 -0.12
CA TRP A 79 -4.80 13.15 -1.41
C TRP A 79 -5.83 12.03 -1.32
N GLN A 80 -6.62 11.85 -2.38
CA GLN A 80 -7.55 10.75 -2.53
C GLN A 80 -7.43 10.16 -3.92
N GLY A 81 -7.36 8.84 -4.00
CA GLY A 81 -7.31 8.11 -5.24
C GLY A 81 -7.30 6.61 -4.99
N LEU A 82 -7.65 5.86 -6.03
CA LEU A 82 -7.69 4.39 -5.96
C LEU A 82 -6.28 3.82 -6.16
N VAL A 83 -5.86 2.94 -5.26
CA VAL A 83 -4.54 2.29 -5.25
C VAL A 83 -4.70 0.78 -5.25
N LYS A 84 -4.16 0.14 -6.29
CA LYS A 84 -3.97 -1.31 -6.33
C LYS A 84 -2.72 -1.68 -5.56
N ASN A 85 -2.87 -2.50 -4.53
CA ASN A 85 -1.77 -3.03 -3.73
C ASN A 85 -1.59 -4.53 -4.02
N ARG A 86 -0.37 -5.02 -3.86
CA ARG A 86 0.06 -6.42 -4.01
C ARG A 86 0.29 -7.00 -2.63
N SER A 87 -0.36 -8.11 -2.32
CA SER A 87 -0.09 -8.93 -1.13
C SER A 87 1.21 -9.72 -1.29
N LYS A 88 1.83 -10.17 -0.18
CA LYS A 88 3.11 -10.91 -0.18
C LYS A 88 3.10 -12.11 -1.13
N ASN A 89 1.98 -12.84 -1.18
CA ASN A 89 1.76 -14.01 -2.03
C ASN A 89 1.54 -13.68 -3.53
N GLY A 90 1.45 -12.41 -3.90
CA GLY A 90 1.21 -11.96 -5.27
C GLY A 90 -0.24 -11.66 -5.64
N ASP A 91 -1.20 -11.88 -4.74
CA ASP A 91 -2.59 -11.42 -4.92
C ASP A 91 -2.67 -9.89 -4.81
N HIS A 92 -3.85 -9.31 -5.01
CA HIS A 92 -4.04 -7.86 -4.92
C HIS A 92 -5.30 -7.45 -4.17
N TYR A 93 -5.27 -6.24 -3.62
CA TYR A 93 -6.42 -5.59 -2.99
C TYR A 93 -6.43 -4.10 -3.36
N TRP A 94 -7.58 -3.46 -3.19
CA TRP A 94 -7.81 -2.07 -3.52
C TRP A 94 -7.99 -1.22 -2.26
N VAL A 95 -7.46 0.01 -2.29
CA VAL A 95 -7.64 1.06 -1.28
C VAL A 95 -8.02 2.35 -1.98
#